data_AF-A0A9R1XS99-F1
#
_entry.id   AF-A0A9R1XS99-F1
#
_cell.length_a   1.000
_cell.length_b   1.000
_cell.length_c   1.000
_cell.angle_alpha   90.00
_cell.angle_beta   90.00
_cell.angle_gamma   90.00
#
_symmetry.space_group_name_H-M   'P 1'
#
loop_
_entity.id
_entity.type
_entity.pdbx_description
1 polymer ?
#
loop_
_entity_poly.entity_id
_entity_poly.type
_entity_poly.pdbx_seq_one_letter_code
_entity_poly.pdbx_strand_id
1 'polypeptide(L)'
;MLVEVPIPDFAKILVVLSSKIAKMVVGWLPSHEKESGGGVGPKLFKNLEFYFVGDYIEAHKSDLKELVTTAGGTIIEARDQLLSSSNDADGDEDVKRVSLVVYNADLSDHSEFYDEDSIRFQRLAAAEDIAQQSRSQIIQHTWILESVAACRLLPFTSGVQ
;
A
#
# COMPACT_ATOMS: atom_id res chain seq x y z
N MET A 1 23.98 -14.34 34.33
CA MET A 1 23.75 -13.21 33.41
C MET A 1 23.14 -13.83 32.15
N LEU A 2 21.81 -13.85 32.07
CA LEU A 2 21.12 -14.33 30.87
C LEU A 2 21.23 -13.20 29.85
N VAL A 3 22.01 -13.43 28.79
CA VAL A 3 22.04 -12.57 27.62
C VAL A 3 20.75 -12.80 26.85
N GLU A 4 19.84 -11.83 26.87
CA GLU A 4 18.69 -11.83 25.98
C GLU A 4 19.22 -11.81 24.54
N VAL A 5 19.05 -12.91 23.83
CA VAL A 5 19.35 -12.98 22.40
C VAL A 5 18.18 -12.30 21.69
N PRO A 6 18.41 -11.23 20.90
CA PRO A 6 17.32 -10.54 20.22
C PRO A 6 16.65 -11.53 19.27
N ILE A 7 15.39 -11.85 19.55
CA ILE A 7 14.55 -12.67 18.69
C ILE A 7 14.32 -11.84 17.43
N PRO A 8 14.76 -12.30 16.25
CA PRO A 8 14.53 -11.56 15.03
C PRO A 8 13.02 -11.44 14.81
N ASP A 9 12.57 -10.20 14.61
CA ASP A 9 11.18 -9.91 14.30
C ASP A 9 10.80 -10.61 12.99
N PHE A 10 10.03 -11.69 13.12
CA PHE A 10 9.58 -12.50 11.99
C PHE A 10 8.76 -11.69 10.99
N ALA A 11 8.12 -10.59 11.41
CA ALA A 11 7.43 -9.68 10.51
C ALA A 11 8.43 -8.94 9.59
N LYS A 12 9.57 -8.48 10.13
CA LYS A 12 10.64 -7.85 9.34
C LYS A 12 11.26 -8.83 8.34
N ILE A 13 11.46 -10.08 8.74
CA ILE A 13 11.94 -11.14 7.85
C ILE A 13 10.93 -11.39 6.72
N LEU A 14 9.64 -11.46 7.03
CA LEU A 14 8.57 -11.71 6.04
C LEU A 14 8.38 -10.55 5.07
N VAL A 15 8.53 -9.30 5.53
CA VAL A 15 8.49 -8.10 4.66
C VAL A 15 9.69 -8.07 3.71
N VAL A 16 10.90 -8.35 4.21
CA VAL A 16 12.11 -8.42 3.37
C VAL A 16 12.03 -9.58 2.37
N LEU A 17 11.53 -10.74 2.80
CA LEU A 17 11.29 -11.88 1.89
C LEU A 17 10.20 -11.55 0.87
N SER A 18 9.13 -10.87 1.26
CA SER A 18 8.05 -10.47 0.34
C SER A 18 8.54 -9.43 -0.68
N SER A 19 9.35 -8.46 -0.26
CA SER A 19 9.97 -7.48 -1.17
C SER A 19 10.97 -8.14 -2.12
N LYS A 20 11.75 -9.12 -1.62
CA LYS A 20 12.72 -9.87 -2.44
C LYS A 20 12.02 -10.83 -3.41
N ILE A 21 10.95 -11.49 -2.99
CA ILE A 21 10.10 -12.34 -3.84
C ILE A 21 9.34 -11.47 -4.86
N ALA A 22 8.81 -10.32 -4.46
CA ALA A 22 8.16 -9.38 -5.38
C ALA A 22 9.14 -8.85 -6.43
N LYS A 23 10.39 -8.50 -6.04
CA LYS A 23 11.46 -8.15 -6.98
C LYS A 23 11.85 -9.32 -7.89
N MET A 24 11.80 -10.56 -7.41
CA MET A 24 12.02 -11.76 -8.25
C MET A 24 10.85 -12.03 -9.21
N VAL A 25 9.60 -11.75 -8.81
CA VAL A 25 8.41 -11.89 -9.65
C VAL A 25 8.36 -10.79 -10.72
N VAL A 26 8.67 -9.54 -10.35
CA VAL A 26 8.78 -8.41 -11.30
C VAL A 26 9.97 -8.60 -12.24
N GLY A 27 11.12 -9.07 -11.74
CA GLY A 27 12.31 -9.40 -12.54
C GLY A 27 12.15 -10.64 -13.43
N TRP A 28 11.14 -11.47 -13.20
CA TRP A 28 10.78 -12.61 -14.04
C TRP A 28 9.62 -12.30 -15.00
N LEU A 29 9.22 -11.04 -15.12
CA LEU A 29 8.35 -10.60 -16.21
C LEU A 29 9.22 -10.44 -17.47
N PRO A 30 9.12 -11.34 -18.47
CA PRO A 30 10.00 -11.29 -19.63
C PRO A 30 9.82 -9.95 -20.35
N SER A 31 10.89 -9.16 -20.34
CA SER A 31 11.02 -7.92 -21.11
C SER A 31 11.23 -8.23 -22.59
N HIS A 32 10.24 -8.83 -23.25
CA HIS A 32 10.07 -8.67 -24.68
C HIS A 32 8.71 -9.21 -25.10
N GLU A 33 7.73 -8.32 -25.23
CA GLU A 33 6.84 -8.35 -26.39
C GLU A 33 6.17 -6.99 -26.54
N LYS A 34 6.70 -6.21 -27.49
CA LYS A 34 5.82 -5.43 -28.34
C LYS A 34 4.89 -6.43 -29.03
N GLU A 35 3.72 -6.69 -28.47
CA GLU A 35 2.62 -7.17 -29.28
C GLU A 35 1.28 -6.68 -28.74
N SER A 36 0.51 -6.16 -29.68
CA SER A 36 -0.85 -5.70 -29.57
C SER A 36 -1.75 -6.92 -29.33
N GLY A 37 -2.38 -7.04 -28.16
CA GLY A 37 -3.31 -8.12 -27.87
C GLY A 37 -3.37 -8.45 -26.39
N GLY A 38 -4.45 -8.02 -25.72
CA GLY A 38 -4.57 -8.02 -24.27
C GLY A 38 -4.33 -9.37 -23.59
N GLY A 39 -3.46 -9.38 -22.58
CA GLY A 39 -3.49 -10.40 -21.53
C GLY A 39 -4.81 -10.29 -20.77
N VAL A 40 -5.71 -11.26 -20.96
CA VAL A 40 -7.08 -11.29 -20.41
C VAL A 40 -7.05 -11.79 -18.96
N GLY A 41 -6.27 -11.15 -18.11
CA GLY A 41 -6.27 -11.37 -16.66
C GLY A 41 -6.74 -10.11 -15.94
N PRO A 42 -7.65 -10.19 -14.96
CA PRO A 42 -8.02 -9.01 -14.18
C PRO A 42 -6.79 -8.52 -13.41
N LYS A 43 -6.45 -7.24 -13.58
CA LYS A 43 -5.39 -6.61 -12.78
C LYS A 43 -5.81 -6.61 -11.31
N LEU A 44 -4.90 -7.00 -10.41
CA LEU A 44 -5.19 -7.19 -8.99
C LEU A 44 -5.78 -5.92 -8.34
N PHE A 45 -5.21 -4.76 -8.64
CA PHE A 45 -5.64 -3.47 -8.10
C PHE A 45 -6.47 -2.64 -9.08
N LYS A 46 -7.16 -3.30 -10.01
CA LYS A 46 -8.05 -2.61 -10.95
C LYS A 46 -9.06 -1.75 -10.19
N ASN A 47 -9.20 -0.49 -10.61
CA ASN A 47 -10.12 0.50 -10.02
C ASN A 47 -9.78 0.93 -8.58
N LEU A 48 -8.60 0.59 -8.07
CA LEU A 48 -8.12 1.07 -6.79
C LEU A 48 -7.19 2.27 -6.99
N GLU A 49 -7.40 3.31 -6.18
CA GLU A 49 -6.57 4.50 -6.15
C GLU A 49 -5.85 4.59 -4.80
N PHE A 50 -4.56 4.88 -4.79
CA PHE A 50 -3.72 4.81 -3.60
C PHE A 50 -3.11 6.17 -3.29
N TYR A 51 -3.41 6.71 -2.11
CA TYR A 51 -2.83 7.93 -1.59
C TYR A 51 -1.95 7.60 -0.37
N PHE A 52 -0.65 7.84 -0.47
CA PHE A 52 0.31 7.47 0.57
C PHE A 52 0.49 8.60 1.60
N VAL A 53 0.27 8.30 2.87
CA VAL A 53 0.33 9.23 4.01
C VAL A 53 1.39 8.80 5.02
N GLY A 54 2.08 9.79 5.60
CA GLY A 54 3.11 9.60 6.61
C GLY A 54 4.51 9.52 6.03
N ASP A 55 5.48 9.32 6.91
CA ASP A 55 6.89 9.32 6.56
C ASP A 55 7.29 7.94 6.08
N TYR A 56 7.73 7.86 4.84
CA TYR A 56 8.33 6.66 4.25
C TYR A 56 9.77 6.97 3.90
N ILE A 57 10.64 5.97 4.05
CA ILE A 57 11.92 5.95 3.33
C ILE A 57 11.61 6.01 1.83
N GLU A 58 12.21 6.96 1.13
CA GLU A 58 11.85 7.27 -0.27
C GLU A 58 11.96 6.05 -1.20
N ALA A 59 13.01 5.23 -1.04
CA ALA A 59 13.18 3.99 -1.78
C ALA A 59 12.05 2.99 -1.52
N HIS A 60 11.62 2.84 -0.25
CA HIS A 60 10.53 1.94 0.11
C HIS A 60 9.18 2.43 -0.46
N LYS A 61 8.92 3.73 -0.38
CA LYS A 61 7.71 4.33 -1.00
C LYS A 61 7.69 4.11 -2.50
N SER A 62 8.83 4.28 -3.16
CA SER A 62 8.97 4.06 -4.61
C SER A 62 8.67 2.61 -4.98
N ASP A 63 9.27 1.65 -4.27
CA ASP A 63 9.02 0.22 -4.47
C ASP A 63 7.51 -0.10 -4.32
N LEU A 64 6.83 0.46 -3.32
CA LEU A 64 5.38 0.27 -3.12
C LEU A 64 4.55 0.87 -4.26
N LYS A 65 4.89 2.07 -4.74
CA LYS A 65 4.20 2.70 -5.87
C LYS A 65 4.38 1.89 -7.17
N GLU A 66 5.57 1.34 -7.40
CA GLU A 66 5.85 0.48 -8.54
C GLU A 66 5.01 -0.82 -8.49
N LEU A 67 4.90 -1.44 -7.31
CA LEU A 67 4.04 -2.60 -7.12
C LEU A 67 2.58 -2.29 -7.41
N VAL A 68 2.07 -1.18 -6.88
CA VAL A 68 0.68 -0.75 -7.12
C VAL A 68 0.40 -0.54 -8.61
N THR A 69 1.26 0.21 -9.29
CA THR A 69 1.09 0.53 -10.72
C THR A 69 1.21 -0.71 -11.61
N THR A 70 2.17 -1.59 -11.32
CA THR A 70 2.32 -2.89 -12.02
C THR A 70 1.09 -3.77 -11.84
N ALA A 71 0.52 -3.80 -10.64
CA ALA A 71 -0.70 -4.54 -10.32
C ALA A 71 -1.99 -3.84 -10.79
N GLY A 72 -1.90 -2.68 -11.47
CA GLY A 72 -3.02 -1.99 -12.11
C GLY A 72 -3.77 -0.97 -11.28
N GLY A 73 -3.21 -0.56 -10.14
CA GLY A 73 -3.74 0.53 -9.33
C GLY A 73 -3.22 1.89 -9.81
N THR A 74 -3.90 2.95 -9.36
CA THR A 74 -3.56 4.34 -9.66
C THR A 74 -2.95 5.00 -8.43
N ILE A 75 -1.89 5.79 -8.61
CA ILE A 75 -1.32 6.59 -7.52
C ILE A 75 -1.93 7.99 -7.54
N ILE A 76 -2.39 8.43 -6.38
CA ILE A 76 -2.82 9.80 -6.14
C ILE A 76 -1.68 10.54 -5.44
N GLU A 77 -1.21 11.63 -6.04
CA GLU A 77 -0.04 12.37 -5.53
C GLU A 77 -0.43 13.54 -4.61
N ALA A 78 -1.66 14.05 -4.73
CA ALA A 78 -2.15 15.20 -3.97
C ALA A 78 -3.51 14.94 -3.34
N ARG A 79 -3.72 15.45 -2.12
CA ARG A 79 -4.99 15.36 -1.40
C ARG A 79 -6.17 15.89 -2.24
N ASP A 80 -5.97 16.98 -2.98
CA ASP A 80 -7.04 17.58 -3.80
C ASP A 80 -7.54 16.66 -4.92
N GLN A 81 -6.65 15.83 -5.48
CA GLN A 81 -7.02 14.81 -6.46
C GLN A 81 -7.88 13.72 -5.80
N LEU A 82 -7.52 13.31 -4.57
CA LEU A 82 -8.30 12.33 -3.80
C LEU A 82 -9.72 12.84 -3.51
N LEU A 83 -9.87 14.13 -3.20
CA LEU A 83 -11.16 14.77 -2.94
C LEU A 83 -11.99 14.98 -4.21
N SER A 84 -11.35 15.06 -5.37
CA SER A 84 -12.01 15.23 -6.67
C SER A 84 -12.47 13.88 -7.24
N SER A 85 -11.69 12.82 -7.05
CA SER A 85 -12.02 11.44 -7.47
C SER A 85 -13.32 10.91 -6.86
N SER A 86 -13.78 11.47 -5.74
CA SER A 86 -15.03 11.06 -5.10
C SER A 86 -16.29 11.52 -5.84
N ASN A 87 -16.16 12.38 -6.87
CA ASN A 87 -17.29 13.08 -7.49
C ASN A 87 -17.48 12.81 -8.99
N ASP A 88 -16.58 12.09 -9.67
CA ASP A 88 -16.70 11.85 -11.11
C ASP A 88 -17.56 10.61 -11.41
N ALA A 89 -18.88 10.81 -11.29
CA ALA A 89 -19.92 9.89 -11.75
C ALA A 89 -20.52 10.35 -13.11
N ASP A 90 -19.70 10.85 -14.03
CA ASP A 90 -20.19 11.38 -15.32
C ASP A 90 -19.54 10.75 -16.56
N GLY A 91 -19.02 9.52 -16.44
CA GLY A 91 -18.49 8.80 -17.60
C GLY A 91 -18.40 7.31 -17.35
N ASP A 92 -19.38 6.58 -17.86
CA ASP A 92 -19.56 5.12 -17.80
C ASP A 92 -19.99 4.61 -16.40
N GLU A 93 -21.26 4.22 -16.30
CA GLU A 93 -21.97 3.81 -15.07
C GLU A 93 -21.37 2.57 -14.36
N ASP A 94 -20.35 1.92 -14.92
CA ASP A 94 -19.98 0.55 -14.55
C ASP A 94 -18.62 0.40 -13.84
N VAL A 95 -17.88 1.48 -13.57
CA VAL A 95 -16.54 1.39 -12.96
C VAL A 95 -16.39 2.29 -11.73
N LYS A 96 -17.01 1.89 -10.62
CA LYS A 96 -16.80 2.53 -9.31
C LYS A 96 -15.33 2.38 -8.88
N ARG A 97 -14.61 3.50 -8.80
CA ARG A 97 -13.27 3.54 -8.20
C ARG A 97 -13.35 3.53 -6.68
N VAL A 98 -12.39 2.88 -6.04
CA VAL A 98 -12.25 2.85 -4.58
C VAL A 98 -10.92 3.47 -4.22
N SER A 99 -10.99 4.61 -3.53
CA SER A 99 -9.79 5.31 -3.07
C SER A 99 -9.35 4.80 -1.70
N LEU A 100 -8.05 4.60 -1.54
CA LEU A 100 -7.38 3.99 -0.40
C LEU A 100 -6.32 4.96 0.14
N VAL A 101 -6.41 5.28 1.42
CA VAL A 101 -5.38 6.02 2.16
C VAL A 101 -4.43 5.01 2.80
N VAL A 102 -3.17 5.06 2.39
CA VAL A 102 -2.13 4.09 2.75
C VAL A 102 -1.17 4.71 3.75
N TYR A 103 -1.17 4.23 5.00
CA TYR A 103 -0.25 4.74 6.02
C TYR A 103 0.94 3.80 6.28
N ASN A 104 2.08 4.40 6.62
CA ASN A 104 3.26 3.65 7.00
C ASN A 104 3.13 3.10 8.43
N ALA A 105 3.15 1.77 8.57
CA ALA A 105 3.12 1.09 9.86
C ALA A 105 4.52 0.77 10.39
N ASP A 106 5.57 0.98 9.58
CA ASP A 106 6.94 0.72 9.97
C ASP A 106 7.47 1.82 10.88
N LEU A 107 8.04 1.39 12.01
CA LEU A 107 8.61 2.26 13.03
C LEU A 107 10.13 2.41 12.88
N SER A 108 10.72 1.81 11.84
CA SER A 108 12.16 1.54 11.73
C SER A 108 13.09 2.75 11.74
N ASP A 109 12.57 3.97 11.50
CA ASP A 109 13.37 5.20 11.45
C ASP A 109 13.29 6.05 12.73
N HIS A 110 12.38 5.74 13.65
CA HIS A 110 12.26 6.51 14.88
C HIS A 110 13.16 5.88 15.94
N SER A 111 14.32 6.51 16.09
CA SER A 111 15.28 6.37 17.19
C SER A 111 14.66 5.84 18.49
N GLU A 112 15.45 5.05 19.24
CA GLU A 112 15.21 4.35 20.52
C GLU A 112 14.57 5.18 21.67
N PHE A 113 14.15 6.41 21.41
CA PHE A 113 13.63 7.42 22.34
C PHE A 113 12.18 7.80 22.10
N TYR A 114 11.53 7.32 21.04
CA TYR A 114 10.12 7.63 20.76
C TYR A 114 9.21 6.46 21.13
N ASP A 115 8.08 6.79 21.75
CA ASP A 115 7.00 5.83 22.02
C ASP A 115 6.41 5.36 20.68
N GLU A 116 6.75 4.13 20.31
CA GLU A 116 6.33 3.46 19.08
C GLU A 116 4.81 3.45 18.91
N ASP A 117 4.07 3.33 20.01
CA ASP A 117 2.60 3.36 20.00
C ASP A 117 2.07 4.76 19.69
N SER A 118 2.75 5.80 20.19
CA SER A 118 2.42 7.19 19.89
C SER A 118 2.60 7.52 18.41
N ILE A 119 3.70 7.07 17.79
CA ILE A 119 3.96 7.27 16.36
C ILE A 119 2.92 6.54 15.51
N ARG A 120 2.64 5.27 15.84
CA ARG A 120 1.62 4.48 15.14
C ARG A 120 0.26 5.16 15.22
N PHE A 121 -0.13 5.60 16.42
CA PHE A 121 -1.39 6.29 16.64
C PHE A 121 -1.49 7.59 15.84
N GLN A 122 -0.43 8.41 15.84
CA GLN A 122 -0.42 9.66 15.09
C GLN A 122 -0.56 9.44 13.58
N ARG A 123 0.09 8.42 13.03
CA ARG A 123 0.01 8.08 11.60
C ARG A 123 -1.37 7.54 11.21
N LEU A 124 -1.95 6.70 12.07
CA LEU A 124 -3.32 6.22 11.88
C LEU A 124 -4.32 7.38 11.93
N ALA A 125 -4.24 8.24 12.95
CA ALA A 125 -5.13 9.40 13.10
C ALA A 125 -5.05 10.36 11.90
N ALA A 126 -3.84 10.60 11.37
CA ALA A 126 -3.67 11.42 10.16
C ALA A 126 -4.30 10.77 8.92
N ALA A 127 -4.18 9.44 8.78
CA ALA A 127 -4.81 8.71 7.68
C ALA A 127 -6.33 8.68 7.82
N GLU A 128 -6.85 8.54 9.04
CA GLU A 128 -8.27 8.58 9.37
C GLU A 128 -8.90 9.93 9.02
N ASP A 129 -8.27 11.04 9.41
CA ASP A 129 -8.74 12.39 9.04
C ASP A 129 -8.88 12.55 7.53
N ILE A 130 -7.87 12.12 6.77
CA ILE A 130 -7.86 12.24 5.30
C ILE A 130 -8.92 11.32 4.68
N ALA A 131 -9.03 10.09 5.16
CA ALA A 131 -10.00 9.13 4.67
C ALA A 131 -11.44 9.55 4.96
N GLN A 132 -11.70 10.11 6.15
CA GLN A 132 -13.01 10.63 6.52
C GLN A 132 -13.43 11.79 5.61
N GLN A 133 -12.51 12.70 5.30
CA GLN A 133 -12.80 13.84 4.43
C GLN A 133 -13.00 13.45 2.95
N SER A 134 -12.30 12.41 2.49
CA SER A 134 -12.37 11.92 1.10
C SER A 134 -13.35 10.76 0.89
N ARG A 135 -13.97 10.24 1.95
CA ARG A 135 -14.75 8.99 1.95
C ARG A 135 -13.97 7.78 1.42
N SER A 136 -12.67 7.76 1.66
CA SER A 136 -11.76 6.69 1.27
C SER A 136 -11.70 5.57 2.32
N GLN A 137 -11.21 4.40 1.95
CA GLN A 137 -10.82 3.36 2.91
C GLN A 137 -9.41 3.60 3.43
N ILE A 138 -9.08 3.06 4.61
CA ILE A 138 -7.76 3.18 5.23
C ILE A 138 -7.11 1.81 5.23
N ILE A 139 -5.85 1.75 4.82
CA ILE A 139 -5.04 0.53 4.86
C ILE A 139 -3.62 0.81 5.35
N GLN A 140 -3.00 -0.20 5.95
CA GLN A 140 -1.56 -0.22 6.15
C GLN A 140 -0.84 -0.51 4.82
N HIS A 141 0.36 0.02 4.65
CA HIS A 141 1.18 -0.30 3.48
C HIS A 141 1.48 -1.81 3.33
N THR A 142 1.51 -2.57 4.43
CA THR A 142 1.68 -4.04 4.42
C THR A 142 0.53 -4.75 3.69
N TRP A 143 -0.68 -4.21 3.71
CA TRP A 143 -1.82 -4.78 2.98
C TRP A 143 -1.55 -4.89 1.47
N ILE A 144 -0.77 -3.99 0.89
CA ILE A 144 -0.35 -4.04 -0.52
C ILE A 144 0.51 -5.29 -0.75
N LEU A 145 1.53 -5.47 0.09
CA LEU A 145 2.46 -6.60 0.00
C LEU A 145 1.72 -7.93 0.21
N GLU A 146 0.86 -7.98 1.22
CA GLU A 146 0.09 -9.17 1.55
C GLU A 146 -0.94 -9.51 0.46
N SER A 147 -1.60 -8.52 -0.14
CA SER A 147 -2.54 -8.75 -1.25
C SER A 147 -1.83 -9.23 -2.51
N VAL A 148 -0.65 -8.69 -2.83
CA VAL A 148 0.20 -9.17 -3.93
C VAL A 148 0.66 -10.60 -3.66
N ALA A 149 1.17 -10.87 -2.46
CA ALA A 149 1.63 -12.20 -2.06
C ALA A 149 0.51 -13.25 -2.08
N ALA A 150 -0.72 -12.86 -1.69
CA ALA A 150 -1.89 -13.71 -1.73
C ALA A 150 -2.52 -13.81 -3.14
N CYS A 151 -2.05 -13.02 -4.11
CA CYS A 151 -2.62 -12.88 -5.44
C CYS A 151 -4.14 -12.58 -5.42
N ARG A 152 -4.61 -11.87 -4.39
CA ARG A 152 -6.01 -11.47 -4.21
C ARG A 152 -6.10 -10.27 -3.28
N LEU A 153 -7.16 -9.49 -3.41
CA LEU A 153 -7.44 -8.41 -2.45
C LEU A 153 -7.76 -9.03 -1.09
N LEU A 154 -7.00 -8.65 -0.08
CA LEU A 154 -7.37 -8.96 1.29
C LEU A 154 -8.53 -8.06 1.73
N PRO A 155 -9.34 -8.50 2.71
CA PRO A 155 -10.35 -7.63 3.30
C PRO A 155 -9.70 -6.33 3.81
N PHE A 156 -10.40 -5.21 3.68
CA PHE A 156 -10.00 -4.00 4.38
C PHE A 156 -10.15 -4.29 5.87
N THR A 157 -9.04 -4.33 6.58
CA THR A 157 -9.07 -4.39 8.04
C THR A 157 -9.60 -3.05 8.50
N SER A 158 -10.91 -2.96 8.75
CA SER A 158 -11.46 -1.83 9.50
C SER A 158 -10.67 -1.78 10.81
N GLY A 159 -9.82 -0.76 10.95
CA GLY A 159 -9.21 -0.45 12.24
C GLY A 159 -10.32 -0.45 13.28
N VAL A 160 -10.13 -1.22 14.34
CA VAL A 160 -11.17 -1.55 15.30
C VAL A 160 -11.77 -0.29 15.93
N GLN A 161 -13.10 -0.36 16.06
CA GLN A 161 -14.06 0.44 16.82
C GLN A 161 -13.61 0.95 18.20
#